data_AF-A0A3G6RHN8-F1
#
_entry.id   AF-A0A3G6RHN8-F1
#
_cell.length_a   1.000
_cell.length_b   1.000
_cell.length_c   1.000
_cell.angle_alpha   90.00
_cell.angle_beta   90.00
_cell.angle_gamma   90.00
#
_symmetry.space_group_name_H-M   'P 1'
#
loop_
_entity.id
_entity.type
_entity.pdbx_description
1 polymer ?
#
loop_
_entity_poly.entity_id
_entity_poly.type
_entity_poly.pdbx_seq_one_letter_code
_entity_poly.pdbx_strand_id
1 'polypeptide(L)'
;MNFSKIICLFIFFFGVSVFGQQDTIVAKPLNQYPPESLKVDEFGNKYYYDEQQKVKIYEVNGEPVVVLDELVLVNKPRFNNQLDKNYYYFLNKKLYRVYPLFVTALQQYRDIQKDMNDMDSKAKRKFVRERQNMLADQYEKQLRDLTTTEGQVFAKLMNRATGKNVYEIIKELRGGWSAFWWNVKGKMADIDLKEQYDPHKNRTDEFVESLLQSNWNSGYLKPYPGASDFKVKK
;
A
#
# COMPACT_ATOMS: atom_id res chain seq x y z
N MET A 1 12.09 -49.59 18.79
CA MET A 1 11.35 -48.31 18.74
C MET A 1 11.47 -47.75 17.32
N ASN A 2 10.36 -47.34 16.72
CA ASN A 2 10.12 -47.32 15.26
C ASN A 2 10.95 -46.32 14.46
N PHE A 3 11.94 -46.80 13.70
CA PHE A 3 12.73 -46.00 12.75
C PHE A 3 11.89 -45.43 11.58
N SER A 4 10.75 -46.05 11.27
CA SER A 4 9.80 -45.57 10.25
C SER A 4 9.14 -44.24 10.60
N LYS A 5 9.08 -43.85 11.89
CA LYS A 5 8.51 -42.56 12.30
C LYS A 5 9.49 -41.38 12.15
N ILE A 6 10.80 -41.64 12.14
CA ILE A 6 11.83 -40.59 11.99
C ILE A 6 12.00 -40.21 10.50
N ILE A 7 11.88 -41.18 9.60
CA ILE A 7 11.98 -40.95 8.14
C ILE A 7 10.79 -40.11 7.63
N CYS A 8 9.57 -40.30 8.16
CA CYS A 8 8.43 -39.45 7.82
C CYS A 8 8.57 -37.99 8.29
N LEU A 9 9.39 -37.73 9.31
CA LEU A 9 9.59 -36.38 9.84
C LEU A 9 10.60 -35.57 9.01
N PHE A 10 11.53 -36.24 8.32
CA PHE A 10 12.45 -35.59 7.37
C PHE A 10 11.79 -35.23 6.04
N ILE A 11 10.82 -36.03 5.57
CA ILE A 11 10.08 -35.74 4.33
C ILE A 11 9.14 -34.53 4.50
N PHE A 12 8.70 -34.22 5.73
CA PHE A 12 7.88 -33.05 5.99
C PHE A 12 8.69 -31.73 6.04
N PHE A 13 10.00 -31.80 6.26
CA PHE A 13 10.86 -30.61 6.37
C PHE A 13 11.51 -30.18 5.05
N PHE A 14 11.54 -31.06 4.04
CA PHE A 14 12.05 -30.73 2.69
C PHE A 14 10.96 -30.35 1.67
N GLY A 15 9.69 -30.37 2.07
CA GLY A 15 8.55 -30.05 1.20
C GLY A 15 8.28 -28.55 0.99
N VAL A 16 9.09 -27.65 1.54
CA VAL A 16 8.89 -26.19 1.42
C VAL A 16 10.17 -25.52 0.95
N SER A 17 10.50 -25.71 -0.32
CA SER A 17 11.58 -24.94 -0.95
C SER A 17 11.38 -24.79 -2.46
N VAL A 18 10.18 -24.37 -2.88
CA VAL A 18 10.01 -23.67 -4.16
C VAL A 18 8.98 -22.55 -4.02
N PHE A 19 9.28 -21.54 -3.19
CA PHE A 19 8.94 -20.18 -3.58
C PHE A 19 10.09 -19.71 -4.48
N GLY A 20 10.15 -20.24 -5.70
CA GLY A 20 10.98 -19.65 -6.74
C GLY A 20 10.54 -18.20 -6.95
N GLN A 21 11.49 -17.31 -7.27
CA GLN A 21 11.15 -15.99 -7.80
C GLN A 21 10.18 -16.20 -8.96
N GLN A 22 8.89 -15.89 -8.75
CA GLN A 22 8.00 -15.67 -9.88
C GLN A 22 8.54 -14.43 -10.56
N ASP A 23 8.94 -14.55 -11.83
CA ASP A 23 9.37 -13.40 -12.61
C ASP A 23 8.31 -12.30 -12.47
N THR A 24 8.73 -11.15 -11.93
CA THR A 24 7.82 -10.08 -11.55
C THR A 24 7.03 -9.57 -12.76
N ILE A 25 7.59 -9.67 -13.97
CA ILE A 25 6.97 -9.25 -15.22
C ILE A 25 6.82 -10.49 -16.11
N VAL A 26 5.63 -11.07 -16.17
CA VAL A 26 5.31 -12.14 -17.13
C VAL A 26 4.75 -11.49 -18.39
N ALA A 27 5.60 -11.26 -19.38
CA ALA A 27 5.19 -10.74 -20.67
C ALA A 27 4.43 -11.82 -21.46
N LYS A 28 3.11 -11.69 -21.54
CA LYS A 28 2.27 -12.59 -22.34
C LYS A 28 2.14 -12.03 -23.76
N PRO A 29 1.97 -12.89 -24.79
CA PRO A 29 1.67 -12.43 -26.14
C PRO A 29 0.34 -11.66 -26.16
N LEU A 30 0.25 -10.65 -27.02
CA LEU A 30 -0.81 -9.63 -26.98
C LEU A 30 -2.22 -10.22 -27.15
N ASN A 31 -2.34 -11.35 -27.86
CA ASN A 31 -3.58 -12.10 -28.07
C ASN A 31 -4.22 -12.65 -26.78
N GLN A 32 -3.47 -12.73 -25.67
CA GLN A 32 -4.02 -13.19 -24.38
C GLN A 32 -4.70 -12.07 -23.59
N TYR A 33 -4.57 -10.81 -24.02
CA TYR A 33 -5.23 -9.68 -23.37
C TYR A 33 -6.59 -9.38 -24.02
N PRO A 34 -7.59 -8.94 -23.24
CA PRO A 34 -8.88 -8.52 -23.78
C PRO A 34 -8.70 -7.44 -24.86
N PRO A 35 -9.37 -7.53 -26.02
CA PRO A 35 -9.24 -6.53 -27.09
C PRO A 35 -9.55 -5.10 -26.64
N GLU A 36 -10.42 -4.95 -25.63
CA GLU A 36 -10.85 -3.67 -25.06
C GLU A 36 -9.74 -2.94 -24.28
N SER A 37 -8.72 -3.65 -23.80
CA SER A 37 -7.61 -3.04 -23.02
C SER A 37 -6.41 -2.64 -23.88
N LEU A 38 -6.44 -2.92 -25.19
CA LEU A 38 -5.38 -2.57 -26.12
C LEU A 38 -5.48 -1.09 -26.53
N LYS A 39 -4.36 -0.38 -26.40
CA LYS A 39 -4.20 1.01 -26.82
C LYS A 39 -3.35 1.08 -28.09
N VAL A 40 -3.47 2.17 -28.84
CA VAL A 40 -2.67 2.42 -30.04
C VAL A 40 -1.75 3.60 -29.77
N ASP A 41 -0.47 3.48 -30.09
CA ASP A 41 0.50 4.55 -29.94
C ASP A 41 0.47 5.55 -31.12
N GLU A 42 1.28 6.60 -31.04
CA GLU A 42 1.40 7.62 -32.09
C GLU A 42 1.89 7.08 -33.45
N PHE A 43 2.45 5.86 -33.46
CA PHE A 43 2.98 5.17 -34.64
C PHE A 43 2.03 4.10 -35.18
N GLY A 44 0.85 3.92 -34.57
CA GLY A 44 -0.15 2.94 -34.98
C GLY A 44 0.07 1.52 -34.43
N ASN A 45 1.03 1.31 -33.52
CA ASN A 45 1.28 0.01 -32.90
C ASN A 45 0.32 -0.23 -31.74
N LYS A 46 -0.22 -1.45 -31.67
CA LYS A 46 -1.05 -1.88 -30.54
C LYS A 46 -0.16 -2.26 -29.36
N TYR A 47 -0.54 -1.81 -28.17
CA TYR A 47 0.12 -2.16 -26.93
C TYR A 47 -0.89 -2.39 -25.81
N TYR A 48 -0.54 -3.27 -24.87
CA TYR A 48 -1.21 -3.40 -23.60
C TYR A 48 -0.44 -2.58 -22.55
N TYR A 49 -1.15 -1.76 -21.77
CA TYR A 49 -0.53 -1.00 -20.69
C TYR A 49 -0.91 -1.59 -19.33
N ASP A 50 0.09 -2.10 -18.61
CA ASP A 50 -0.08 -2.50 -17.22
C ASP A 50 0.11 -1.28 -16.32
N GLU A 51 -1.00 -0.74 -15.80
CA GLU A 51 -0.96 0.41 -14.88
C GLU A 51 -0.26 0.09 -13.56
N GLN A 52 -0.23 -1.19 -13.14
CA GLN A 52 0.35 -1.61 -11.86
C GLN A 52 1.88 -1.68 -11.96
N GLN A 53 2.39 -2.13 -13.10
CA GLN A 53 3.82 -2.28 -13.35
C GLN A 53 4.42 -1.09 -14.11
N LYS A 54 3.56 -0.22 -14.67
CA LYS A 54 3.92 0.86 -15.60
C LYS A 54 4.74 0.35 -16.77
N VAL A 55 4.19 -0.67 -17.43
CA VAL A 55 4.84 -1.36 -18.55
C VAL A 55 3.91 -1.31 -19.75
N LYS A 56 4.49 -0.97 -20.91
CA LYS A 56 3.86 -1.13 -22.22
C LYS A 56 4.35 -2.43 -22.84
N ILE A 57 3.44 -3.33 -23.15
CA ILE A 57 3.73 -4.58 -23.83
C ILE A 57 3.31 -4.41 -25.28
N TYR A 58 4.29 -4.46 -26.17
CA TYR A 58 4.13 -4.44 -27.62
C TYR A 58 4.28 -5.86 -28.17
N GLU A 59 3.79 -6.07 -29.39
CA GLU A 59 4.09 -7.26 -30.16
C GLU A 59 4.88 -6.84 -31.40
N VAL A 60 6.16 -7.22 -31.46
CA VAL A 60 7.04 -6.92 -32.58
C VAL A 60 7.46 -8.25 -33.18
N ASN A 61 7.09 -8.51 -34.44
CA ASN A 61 7.40 -9.76 -35.16
C ASN A 61 6.90 -11.05 -34.45
N GLY A 62 5.80 -10.97 -33.68
CA GLY A 62 5.26 -12.11 -32.94
C GLY A 62 5.94 -12.36 -31.58
N GLU A 63 6.88 -11.50 -31.17
CA GLU A 63 7.51 -11.55 -29.85
C GLU A 63 6.99 -10.41 -28.95
N PRO A 64 6.71 -10.68 -27.66
CA PRO A 64 6.31 -9.65 -26.72
C PRO A 64 7.51 -8.77 -26.34
N VAL A 65 7.45 -7.48 -26.68
CA VAL A 65 8.45 -6.48 -26.31
C VAL A 65 7.93 -5.66 -25.14
N VAL A 66 8.69 -5.64 -24.05
CA VAL A 66 8.34 -4.95 -22.80
C VAL A 66 9.08 -3.62 -22.75
N VAL A 67 8.34 -2.52 -22.76
CA VAL A 67 8.86 -1.17 -22.55
C VAL A 67 8.43 -0.69 -21.16
N LEU A 68 9.40 -0.49 -20.29
CA LEU A 68 9.19 0.06 -18.94
C LEU A 68 9.05 1.57 -19.02
N ASP A 69 8.10 2.13 -18.27
CA ASP A 69 8.05 3.58 -18.04
C ASP A 69 9.21 4.03 -17.12
N GLU A 70 9.40 5.34 -17.03
CA GLU A 70 10.42 5.96 -16.18
C GLU A 70 10.33 5.48 -14.73
N LEU A 71 11.42 4.85 -14.27
CA LEU A 71 11.58 4.40 -12.89
C LEU A 71 12.22 5.52 -12.07
N VAL A 72 11.57 5.89 -10.96
CA VAL A 72 12.17 6.79 -9.97
C VAL A 72 13.16 5.96 -9.15
N LEU A 73 14.45 6.10 -9.46
CA LEU A 73 15.52 5.51 -8.67
C LEU A 73 15.76 6.35 -7.43
N VAL A 74 15.58 5.72 -6.28
CA VAL A 74 15.71 6.37 -4.98
C VAL A 74 17.02 5.90 -4.39
N ASN A 75 17.81 6.86 -3.92
CA ASN A 75 19.06 6.54 -3.26
C ASN A 75 18.80 5.62 -2.07
N LYS A 76 19.68 4.64 -1.87
CA LYS A 76 19.61 3.77 -0.69
C LYS A 76 19.58 4.65 0.57
N PRO A 77 18.73 4.32 1.55
CA PRO A 77 18.65 5.08 2.78
C PRO A 77 20.02 5.12 3.45
N ARG A 78 20.47 6.31 3.85
CA ARG A 78 21.71 6.46 4.61
C ARG A 78 21.43 6.08 6.05
N PHE A 79 22.11 5.09 6.60
CA PHE A 79 21.95 4.69 8.00
C PHE A 79 22.98 5.38 8.87
N ASN A 80 22.55 5.96 9.99
CA ASN A 80 23.45 6.62 10.94
C ASN A 80 24.16 5.61 11.83
N ASN A 81 23.49 4.50 12.19
CA ASN A 81 24.03 3.44 13.04
C ASN A 81 23.29 2.11 12.81
N GLN A 82 23.70 1.05 13.52
CA GLN A 82 23.06 -0.26 13.41
C GLN A 82 21.61 -0.27 13.91
N LEU A 83 21.27 0.54 14.92
CA LEU A 83 19.90 0.63 15.45
C LEU A 83 18.94 1.24 14.43
N ASP A 84 19.39 2.25 13.70
CA ASP A 84 18.68 2.94 12.63
C ASP A 84 18.45 2.00 11.44
N LYS A 85 19.45 1.19 11.09
CA LYS A 85 19.31 0.11 10.11
C LYS A 85 18.28 -0.95 10.57
N ASN A 86 18.35 -1.38 11.83
CA ASN A 86 17.39 -2.34 12.40
C ASN A 86 15.98 -1.76 12.42
N TYR A 87 15.84 -0.46 12.73
CA TYR A 87 14.58 0.26 12.74
C TYR A 87 13.97 0.32 11.33
N TYR A 88 14.77 0.58 10.29
CA TYR A 88 14.34 0.52 8.90
C TYR A 88 13.75 -0.84 8.52
N TYR A 89 14.43 -1.95 8.84
CA TYR A 89 13.90 -3.29 8.56
C TYR A 89 12.68 -3.65 9.41
N PHE A 90 12.64 -3.18 10.65
CA PHE A 90 11.47 -3.32 11.51
C PHE A 90 10.26 -2.60 10.90
N LEU A 91 10.43 -1.36 10.42
CA LEU A 91 9.40 -0.62 9.69
C LEU A 91 8.97 -1.36 8.43
N ASN A 92 9.90 -1.95 7.66
CA ASN A 92 9.55 -2.74 6.49
C ASN A 92 8.59 -3.88 6.85
N LYS A 93 8.89 -4.65 7.91
CA LYS A 93 8.01 -5.72 8.39
C LYS A 93 6.62 -5.20 8.80
N LYS A 94 6.56 -4.03 9.44
CA LYS A 94 5.27 -3.40 9.80
C LYS A 94 4.51 -2.93 8.57
N LEU A 95 5.21 -2.30 7.62
CA LEU A 95 4.65 -1.86 6.34
C LEU A 95 3.99 -3.02 5.60
N TYR A 96 4.67 -4.15 5.41
CA TYR A 96 4.09 -5.33 4.75
C TYR A 96 2.80 -5.82 5.38
N ARG A 97 2.74 -5.86 6.72
CA ARG A 97 1.53 -6.30 7.43
C ARG A 97 0.38 -5.30 7.31
N VAL A 98 0.69 -4.02 7.30
CA VAL A 98 -0.29 -2.92 7.30
C VAL A 98 -0.79 -2.58 5.90
N TYR A 99 0.05 -2.77 4.87
CA TYR A 99 -0.21 -2.27 3.53
C TYR A 99 -1.53 -2.75 2.91
N PRO A 100 -1.91 -4.06 2.98
CA PRO A 100 -3.18 -4.52 2.41
C PRO A 100 -4.41 -3.88 3.08
N LEU A 101 -4.33 -3.73 4.41
CA LEU A 101 -5.38 -3.06 5.19
C LEU A 101 -5.50 -1.59 4.78
N PHE A 102 -4.36 -0.90 4.64
CA PHE A 102 -4.29 0.49 4.19
C PHE A 102 -4.89 0.68 2.78
N VAL A 103 -4.53 -0.16 1.80
CA VAL A 103 -5.06 -0.03 0.43
C VAL A 103 -6.58 -0.14 0.42
N THR A 104 -7.13 -1.12 1.15
CA THR A 104 -8.59 -1.33 1.23
C THR A 104 -9.28 -0.15 1.92
N ALA A 105 -8.71 0.34 3.01
CA ALA A 105 -9.24 1.51 3.73
C ALA A 105 -9.19 2.79 2.88
N LEU A 106 -8.12 3.00 2.12
CA LEU A 106 -7.97 4.15 1.24
C LEU A 106 -9.00 4.15 0.11
N GLN A 107 -9.23 2.98 -0.51
CA GLN A 107 -10.22 2.86 -1.58
C GLN A 107 -11.60 3.26 -1.08
N GLN A 108 -12.03 2.68 0.03
CA GLN A 108 -13.35 2.97 0.59
C GLN A 108 -13.49 4.40 1.07
N TYR A 109 -12.44 4.96 1.66
CA TYR A 109 -12.42 6.38 2.01
C TYR A 109 -12.72 7.25 0.79
N ARG A 110 -12.08 6.96 -0.35
CA ARG A 110 -12.31 7.67 -1.61
C ARG A 110 -13.68 7.41 -2.21
N ASP A 111 -14.19 6.19 -2.14
CA ASP A 111 -15.54 5.85 -2.63
C ASP A 111 -16.59 6.68 -1.89
N ILE A 112 -16.47 6.81 -0.56
CA ILE A 112 -17.34 7.71 0.23
C ILE A 112 -17.21 9.15 -0.25
N GLN A 113 -15.99 9.65 -0.45
CA GLN A 113 -15.78 11.03 -0.94
C GLN A 113 -16.36 11.24 -2.34
N LYS A 114 -16.36 10.22 -3.19
CA LYS A 114 -16.96 10.26 -4.54
C LYS A 114 -18.49 10.32 -4.45
N ASP A 115 -19.10 9.38 -3.73
CA ASP A 115 -20.56 9.34 -3.53
C ASP A 115 -21.09 10.63 -2.88
N MET A 116 -20.24 11.30 -2.10
CA MET A 116 -20.53 12.60 -1.48
C MET A 116 -20.69 13.74 -2.49
N ASN A 117 -20.03 13.70 -3.64
CA ASN A 117 -20.03 14.84 -4.56
C ASN A 117 -21.34 15.00 -5.32
N ASP A 118 -22.13 13.93 -5.45
CA ASP A 118 -23.34 13.89 -6.28
C ASP A 118 -24.67 14.01 -5.48
N MET A 119 -24.61 14.31 -4.17
CA MET A 119 -25.79 14.30 -3.28
C MET A 119 -26.15 15.67 -2.68
N ASP A 120 -27.45 15.93 -2.54
CA ASP A 120 -27.98 17.10 -1.81
C ASP A 120 -27.57 17.11 -0.32
N SER A 121 -27.38 18.29 0.26
CA SER A 121 -26.69 18.49 1.54
C SER A 121 -27.34 17.75 2.73
N LYS A 122 -28.66 17.51 2.72
CA LYS A 122 -29.35 16.82 3.84
C LYS A 122 -29.26 15.29 3.70
N ALA A 123 -29.46 14.77 2.49
CA ALA A 123 -29.32 13.35 2.17
C ALA A 123 -27.85 12.89 2.32
N LYS A 124 -26.91 13.72 1.85
CA LYS A 124 -25.45 13.52 1.97
C LYS A 124 -25.02 13.24 3.41
N ARG A 125 -25.44 14.06 4.38
CA ARG A 125 -25.03 13.85 5.79
C ARG A 125 -25.54 12.54 6.38
N LYS A 126 -26.76 12.11 6.00
CA LYS A 126 -27.35 10.86 6.49
C LYS A 126 -26.65 9.65 5.86
N PHE A 127 -26.53 9.65 4.54
CA PHE A 127 -25.86 8.60 3.78
C PHE A 127 -24.41 8.41 4.21
N VAL A 128 -23.66 9.51 4.33
CA VAL A 128 -22.27 9.48 4.80
C VAL A 128 -22.19 8.88 6.19
N ARG A 129 -23.06 9.31 7.13
CA ARG A 129 -23.05 8.78 8.49
C ARG A 129 -23.32 7.27 8.51
N GLU A 130 -24.31 6.79 7.77
CA GLU A 130 -24.67 5.37 7.73
C GLU A 130 -23.56 4.51 7.11
N ARG A 131 -23.01 4.95 5.97
CA ARG A 131 -21.91 4.26 5.28
C ARG A 131 -20.63 4.29 6.11
N GLN A 132 -20.28 5.44 6.69
CA GLN A 132 -19.12 5.57 7.58
C GLN A 132 -19.25 4.69 8.82
N ASN A 133 -20.44 4.60 9.44
CA ASN A 133 -20.64 3.73 10.61
C ASN A 133 -20.46 2.26 10.26
N MET A 134 -21.09 1.79 9.18
CA MET A 134 -20.98 0.39 8.73
C MET A 134 -19.52 0.00 8.43
N LEU A 135 -18.79 0.91 7.77
CA LEU A 135 -17.36 0.71 7.53
C LEU A 135 -16.57 0.77 8.84
N ALA A 136 -16.88 1.72 9.72
CA ALA A 136 -16.19 1.82 11.00
C ALA A 136 -16.25 0.51 11.78
N ASP A 137 -17.41 -0.15 11.82
CA ASP A 137 -17.59 -1.43 12.50
C ASP A 137 -16.77 -2.56 11.86
N GLN A 138 -16.72 -2.63 10.53
CA GLN A 138 -15.93 -3.64 9.79
C GLN A 138 -14.43 -3.48 10.04
N TYR A 139 -13.93 -2.24 10.06
CA TYR A 139 -12.50 -1.96 10.22
C TYR A 139 -12.07 -1.84 11.67
N GLU A 140 -12.98 -1.56 12.60
CA GLU A 140 -12.65 -1.41 14.02
C GLU A 140 -11.92 -2.63 14.55
N LYS A 141 -12.39 -3.84 14.20
CA LYS A 141 -11.74 -5.08 14.60
C LYS A 141 -10.31 -5.17 14.03
N GLN A 142 -10.16 -4.96 12.73
CA GLN A 142 -8.85 -5.06 12.06
C GLN A 142 -7.86 -4.01 12.57
N LEU A 143 -8.34 -2.79 12.84
CA LEU A 143 -7.53 -1.72 13.40
C LEU A 143 -7.17 -2.01 14.86
N ARG A 144 -8.08 -2.52 15.68
CA ARG A 144 -7.79 -2.95 17.06
C ARG A 144 -6.74 -4.06 17.14
N ASP A 145 -6.68 -4.92 16.13
CA ASP A 145 -5.69 -6.01 16.04
C ASP A 145 -4.28 -5.52 15.64
N LEU A 146 -4.13 -4.25 15.25
CA LEU A 146 -2.83 -3.66 14.97
C LEU A 146 -2.07 -3.36 16.26
N THR A 147 -0.77 -3.67 16.24
CA THR A 147 0.14 -3.15 17.27
C THR A 147 0.26 -1.63 17.16
N THR A 148 0.72 -0.98 18.24
CA THR A 148 0.96 0.46 18.30
C THR A 148 1.73 0.98 17.10
N THR A 149 2.88 0.38 16.77
CA THR A 149 3.71 0.77 15.61
C THR A 149 3.02 0.52 14.27
N GLU A 150 2.27 -0.56 14.13
CA GLU A 150 1.52 -0.83 12.90
C GLU A 150 0.45 0.23 12.68
N GLY A 151 -0.22 0.68 13.76
CA GLY A 151 -1.12 1.82 13.72
C GLY A 151 -0.43 3.12 13.31
N GLN A 152 0.82 3.37 13.72
CA GLN A 152 1.61 4.54 13.27
C GLN A 152 1.84 4.51 11.77
N VAL A 153 2.31 3.36 11.28
CA VAL A 153 2.60 3.18 9.85
C VAL A 153 1.31 3.37 9.06
N PHE A 154 0.19 2.79 9.51
CA PHE A 154 -1.11 2.98 8.88
C PHE A 154 -1.51 4.46 8.82
N ALA A 155 -1.31 5.20 9.91
CA ALA A 155 -1.59 6.63 10.00
C ALA A 155 -0.77 7.45 9.00
N LYS A 156 0.53 7.19 8.94
CA LYS A 156 1.47 7.85 8.04
C LYS A 156 1.11 7.57 6.58
N LEU A 157 0.71 6.34 6.25
CA LEU A 157 0.23 5.99 4.90
C LEU A 157 -1.07 6.70 4.54
N MET A 158 -2.05 6.75 5.44
CA MET A 158 -3.30 7.49 5.22
C MET A 158 -3.05 8.99 5.04
N ASN A 159 -2.16 9.56 5.86
CA ASN A 159 -1.76 10.96 5.71
C ASN A 159 -1.08 11.19 4.35
N ARG A 160 -0.08 10.39 3.98
CA ARG A 160 0.57 10.45 2.66
C ARG A 160 -0.43 10.41 1.50
N ALA A 161 -1.44 9.55 1.57
CA ALA A 161 -2.37 9.31 0.47
C ALA A 161 -3.53 10.32 0.37
N THR A 162 -3.91 10.95 1.49
CA THR A 162 -5.07 11.86 1.57
C THR A 162 -4.67 13.31 1.82
N GLY A 163 -3.44 13.57 2.25
CA GLY A 163 -2.95 14.86 2.72
C GLY A 163 -3.56 15.32 4.05
N LYS A 164 -4.31 14.45 4.73
CA LYS A 164 -5.00 14.75 5.99
C LYS A 164 -4.24 14.16 7.17
N ASN A 165 -4.08 14.94 8.23
CA ASN A 165 -3.49 14.41 9.45
C ASN A 165 -4.47 13.49 10.19
N VAL A 166 -3.94 12.75 11.17
CA VAL A 166 -4.71 11.78 11.93
C VAL A 166 -5.87 12.47 12.66
N TYR A 167 -5.65 13.68 13.18
CA TYR A 167 -6.71 14.45 13.84
C TYR A 167 -7.88 14.78 12.90
N GLU A 168 -7.61 15.20 11.66
CA GLU A 168 -8.62 15.46 10.63
C GLU A 168 -9.37 14.19 10.26
N ILE A 169 -8.66 13.09 10.08
CA ILE A 169 -9.24 11.76 9.82
C ILE A 169 -10.17 11.36 10.99
N ILE A 170 -9.72 11.48 12.24
CA ILE A 170 -10.56 11.20 13.43
C ILE A 170 -11.82 12.07 13.44
N LYS A 171 -11.68 13.36 13.11
CA LYS A 171 -12.78 14.33 13.14
C LYS A 171 -13.83 14.05 12.07
N GLU A 172 -13.40 13.54 10.91
CA GLU A 172 -14.29 13.15 9.81
C GLU A 172 -14.97 11.80 10.04
N LEU A 173 -14.37 10.94 10.86
CA LEU A 173 -14.84 9.60 11.13
C LEU A 173 -15.64 9.53 12.43
N ARG A 174 -16.58 8.59 12.49
CA ARG A 174 -17.36 8.30 13.70
C ARG A 174 -17.23 6.84 14.07
N GLY A 175 -17.54 6.51 15.32
CA GLY A 175 -17.57 5.13 15.82
C GLY A 175 -16.17 4.53 16.04
N GLY A 176 -16.00 3.27 15.62
CA GLY A 176 -14.83 2.44 15.93
C GLY A 176 -13.47 2.94 15.45
N TRP A 177 -13.42 3.69 14.34
CA TRP A 177 -12.17 4.33 13.87
C TRP A 177 -11.65 5.36 14.88
N SER A 178 -12.53 6.19 15.45
CA SER A 178 -12.12 7.18 16.44
C SER A 178 -11.53 6.49 17.68
N ALA A 179 -12.14 5.38 18.14
CA ALA A 179 -11.65 4.61 19.28
C ALA A 179 -10.28 3.98 19.03
N PHE A 180 -10.05 3.40 17.85
CA PHE A 180 -8.72 2.93 17.45
C PHE A 180 -7.69 4.05 17.54
N TRP A 181 -7.99 5.21 16.94
CA TRP A 181 -7.06 6.34 16.95
C TRP A 181 -6.80 6.90 18.35
N TRP A 182 -7.79 6.91 19.23
CA TRP A 182 -7.59 7.27 20.63
C TRP A 182 -6.67 6.28 21.36
N ASN A 183 -6.79 4.97 21.08
CA ASN A 183 -5.90 3.95 21.63
C ASN A 183 -4.46 4.10 21.10
N VAL A 184 -4.33 4.35 19.80
CA VAL A 184 -3.05 4.65 19.14
C VAL A 184 -2.41 5.88 19.81
N LYS A 185 -3.14 6.99 19.92
CA LYS A 185 -2.68 8.22 20.59
C LYS A 185 -2.29 7.98 22.05
N GLY A 186 -3.12 7.28 22.82
CA GLY A 186 -2.89 7.03 24.24
C GLY A 186 -1.63 6.20 24.52
N LYS A 187 -1.24 5.32 23.58
CA LYS A 187 0.03 4.57 23.62
C LYS A 187 1.23 5.36 23.08
N MET A 188 0.98 6.53 22.50
CA MET A 188 1.96 7.39 21.83
C MET A 188 1.87 8.80 22.40
N ALA A 189 1.96 8.95 23.73
CA ALA A 189 1.77 10.22 24.42
C ALA A 189 2.63 11.39 23.86
N ASP A 190 3.69 11.10 23.10
CA ASP A 190 4.60 12.06 22.48
C ASP A 190 4.36 12.34 20.97
N ILE A 191 3.35 11.76 20.32
CA ILE A 191 3.11 12.00 18.88
C ILE A 191 1.99 13.02 18.67
N ASP A 192 2.29 14.09 17.93
CA ASP A 192 1.31 15.10 17.56
C ASP A 192 0.39 14.54 16.46
N LEU A 193 -0.90 14.37 16.78
CA LEU A 193 -1.92 13.91 15.82
C LEU A 193 -2.11 14.89 14.64
N LYS A 194 -1.62 16.12 14.78
CA LYS A 194 -1.63 17.15 13.74
C LYS A 194 -0.35 17.16 12.91
N GLU A 195 0.65 16.34 13.26
CA GLU A 195 1.86 16.19 12.47
C GLU A 195 1.51 15.71 11.06
N GLN A 196 2.04 16.43 10.07
CA GLN A 196 1.86 16.09 8.67
C GLN A 196 2.97 15.14 8.22
N TYR A 197 2.65 14.26 7.27
CA TYR A 197 3.64 13.35 6.70
C TYR A 197 4.70 14.14 5.93
N ASP A 198 5.93 14.15 6.44
CA ASP A 198 7.04 14.96 5.89
C ASP A 198 8.35 14.14 5.88
N PRO A 199 8.66 13.47 4.76
CA PRO A 199 9.90 12.71 4.59
C PRO A 199 11.20 13.53 4.69
N HIS A 200 11.14 14.88 4.64
CA HIS A 200 12.34 15.72 4.78
C HIS A 200 12.65 16.07 6.23
N LYS A 201 11.62 16.11 7.09
CA LYS A 201 11.78 16.49 8.51
C LYS A 201 11.76 15.30 9.45
N ASN A 202 10.98 14.27 9.12
CA ASN A 202 10.76 13.13 10.00
C ASN A 202 11.48 11.88 9.46
N ARG A 203 12.38 11.32 10.29
CA ARG A 203 13.18 10.13 9.95
C ARG A 203 12.34 8.89 9.66
N THR A 204 11.24 8.71 10.40
CA THR A 204 10.30 7.60 10.15
C THR A 204 9.60 7.79 8.81
N ASP A 205 9.24 9.03 8.46
CA ASP A 205 8.59 9.32 7.17
C ASP A 205 9.54 9.12 6.00
N GLU A 206 10.81 9.55 6.15
CA GLU A 206 11.89 9.29 5.19
C GLU A 206 12.02 7.79 4.92
N PHE A 207 12.06 6.98 5.98
CA PHE A 207 12.18 5.53 5.86
C PHE A 207 10.94 4.89 5.25
N VAL A 208 9.74 5.32 5.63
CA VAL A 208 8.50 4.83 5.02
C VAL A 208 8.47 5.17 3.53
N GLU A 209 8.88 6.37 3.11
CA GLU A 209 8.90 6.78 1.70
C GLU A 209 9.90 5.95 0.90
N SER A 210 11.13 5.81 1.41
CA SER A 210 12.16 4.95 0.82
C SER A 210 11.68 3.50 0.70
N LEU A 211 11.02 2.98 1.72
CA LEU A 211 10.47 1.62 1.72
C LEU A 211 9.36 1.46 0.69
N LEU A 212 8.43 2.41 0.59
CA LEU A 212 7.36 2.37 -0.41
C LEU A 212 7.96 2.33 -1.82
N GLN A 213 8.84 3.27 -2.13
CA GLN A 213 9.47 3.36 -3.44
C GLN A 213 10.30 2.11 -3.77
N SER A 214 11.09 1.61 -2.82
CA SER A 214 11.85 0.37 -3.00
C SER A 214 10.94 -0.84 -3.23
N ASN A 215 9.86 -0.98 -2.45
CA ASN A 215 8.97 -2.12 -2.57
C ASN A 215 8.11 -2.06 -3.85
N TRP A 216 7.75 -0.87 -4.32
CA TRP A 216 7.09 -0.66 -5.61
C TRP A 216 8.01 -0.99 -6.77
N ASN A 217 9.25 -0.49 -6.76
CA ASN A 217 10.24 -0.77 -7.79
C ASN A 217 10.62 -2.27 -7.85
N SER A 218 10.64 -2.95 -6.70
CA SER A 218 10.86 -4.41 -6.65
C SER A 218 9.61 -5.25 -6.96
N GLY A 219 8.43 -4.63 -7.05
CA GLY A 219 7.15 -5.30 -7.29
C GLY A 219 6.58 -6.08 -6.10
N TYR A 220 7.18 -5.99 -4.91
CA TYR A 220 6.67 -6.66 -3.72
C TYR A 220 5.37 -6.04 -3.19
N LEU A 221 5.23 -4.72 -3.35
CA LEU A 221 4.00 -4.00 -3.08
C LEU A 221 3.50 -3.40 -4.37
N LYS A 222 2.19 -3.43 -4.59
CA LYS A 222 1.55 -2.73 -5.70
C LYS A 222 1.29 -1.28 -5.31
N PRO A 223 1.69 -0.26 -6.10
CA PRO A 223 1.33 1.12 -5.85
C PRO A 223 -0.18 1.26 -5.68
N TYR A 224 -0.61 2.00 -4.65
CA TYR A 224 -2.01 2.34 -4.49
C TYR A 224 -2.42 3.43 -5.51
N PRO A 225 -3.71 3.54 -5.89
CA PRO A 225 -4.14 4.55 -6.85
C PRO A 225 -3.77 5.97 -6.37
N GLY A 226 -3.19 6.81 -7.24
CA GLY A 226 -2.72 8.15 -6.87
C GLY A 226 -1.46 8.19 -5.99
N ALA A 227 -0.72 7.09 -5.86
CA ALA A 227 0.57 7.08 -5.15
C ALA A 227 1.60 8.05 -5.74
N SER A 228 1.51 8.34 -7.04
CA SER A 228 2.31 9.30 -7.81
C SER A 228 1.98 10.76 -7.53
N ASP A 229 0.79 11.03 -6.97
CA ASP A 229 0.29 12.40 -6.81
C ASP A 229 0.93 13.07 -5.61
N PHE A 230 1.46 12.27 -4.68
CA PHE A 230 2.20 12.75 -3.53
C PHE A 230 3.51 13.41 -3.96
N LYS A 231 3.61 14.72 -3.72
CA LYS A 231 4.83 15.50 -3.90
C LYS A 231 5.28 16.01 -2.54
N VAL A 232 6.51 15.69 -2.17
CA VAL A 232 7.11 16.24 -0.95
C VAL A 232 7.25 17.75 -1.13
N LYS A 233 6.67 18.53 -0.22
CA LYS A 233 6.82 19.98 -0.22
C LYS A 233 8.27 20.30 0.15
N LYS A 234 8.96 21.03 -0.73
CA LYS A 234 10.33 21.50 -0.49
C LYS A 234 10.35 22.60 0.56
#